data_AF-A0A7X4F5K5-F1
#
_entry.id   AF-A0A7X4F5K5-F1
#
_cell.length_a   1.000
_cell.length_b   1.000
_cell.length_c   1.000
_cell.angle_alpha   90.00
_cell.angle_beta   90.00
_cell.angle_gamma   90.00
#
_symmetry.space_group_name_H-M   'P 1'
#
loop_
_entity.id
_entity.type
_entity.pdbx_description
1 polymer ?
#
loop_
_entity_poly.entity_id
_entity_poly.type
_entity_poly.pdbx_seq_one_letter_code
_entity_poly.pdbx_strand_id
1 'polypeptide(L)'
;MVWPPDYKCRWTVAAEAVLAGVGLHSGLASRVTLIPSPSGGLTMALEDAAPVPLGPGLAREQRLCTALQLPTGLIHTVEHLLAALVGVG
;
A
#
# COMPACT_ATOMS: atom_id res chain seq x y z
N MET A 1 -13.85 1.79 -20.95
CA MET A 1 -13.03 2.38 -19.87
C MET A 1 -11.88 3.10 -20.56
N VAL A 2 -11.80 4.42 -20.43
CA VAL A 2 -10.74 5.21 -21.10
C VAL A 2 -9.57 5.28 -20.14
N TRP A 3 -8.50 4.56 -20.46
CA TRP A 3 -7.22 4.70 -19.78
C TRP A 3 -6.70 6.13 -20.01
N PRO A 4 -6.14 6.81 -19.00
CA PRO A 4 -5.56 8.13 -19.20
C PRO A 4 -4.46 8.11 -20.27
N PRO A 5 -4.35 9.19 -21.08
CA PRO A 5 -3.39 9.27 -22.17
C PRO A 5 -1.93 9.34 -21.69
N ASP A 6 -1.71 9.79 -20.44
CA ASP A 6 -0.42 9.71 -19.75
C ASP A 6 -0.59 9.67 -18.21
N TYR A 7 0.51 9.42 -17.50
CA TYR A 7 0.59 9.33 -16.04
C TYR A 7 1.24 10.57 -15.41
N LYS A 8 1.19 11.73 -16.08
CA LYS A 8 1.89 12.94 -15.60
C LYS A 8 1.16 13.64 -14.46
N CYS A 9 -0.12 13.35 -14.28
CA CYS A 9 -0.91 13.83 -13.16
C CYS A 9 -0.80 12.87 -11.97
N ARG A 10 -1.17 13.36 -10.78
CA ARG A 10 -1.29 12.50 -9.60
C ARG A 10 -2.64 11.80 -9.64
N TRP A 11 -2.63 10.47 -9.60
CA TRP A 11 -3.84 9.67 -9.60
C TRP A 11 -4.14 9.13 -8.21
N THR A 12 -5.40 8.79 -7.99
CA THR A 12 -5.86 8.08 -6.81
C THR A 12 -7.00 7.14 -7.20
N VAL A 13 -7.35 6.20 -6.33
CA VAL A 13 -8.49 5.30 -6.57
C VAL A 13 -9.79 6.10 -6.65
N ALA A 14 -10.69 5.75 -7.57
CA ALA A 14 -11.93 6.49 -7.79
C ALA A 14 -12.92 6.39 -6.62
N ALA A 15 -12.82 5.31 -5.83
CA ALA A 15 -13.60 5.06 -4.63
C ALA A 15 -12.80 4.14 -3.69
N GLU A 16 -13.27 4.01 -2.46
CA GLU A 16 -12.71 3.04 -1.53
C GLU A 16 -12.81 1.61 -2.08
N ALA A 17 -11.72 0.84 -1.95
CA ALA A 17 -11.68 -0.57 -2.31
C ALA A 17 -11.16 -1.39 -1.14
N VAL A 18 -11.87 -2.45 -0.79
CA VAL A 18 -11.53 -3.34 0.32
C VAL A 18 -11.18 -4.72 -0.21
N LEU A 19 -10.00 -5.22 0.17
CA LEU A 19 -9.53 -6.55 -0.15
C LEU A 19 -9.34 -7.35 1.14
N ALA A 20 -9.72 -8.62 1.12
CA ALA A 20 -9.51 -9.55 2.22
C ALA A 20 -8.85 -10.83 1.70
N GLY A 21 -7.98 -11.42 2.50
CA GLY A 21 -7.24 -12.63 2.13
C GLY A 21 -6.40 -13.16 3.28
N VAL A 22 -5.38 -13.93 2.93
CA VAL A 22 -4.43 -14.55 3.88
C VAL A 22 -3.03 -14.05 3.56
N GLY A 23 -2.27 -13.67 4.59
CA GLY A 23 -0.87 -13.27 4.45
C GLY A 23 -0.01 -14.45 3.99
N LEU A 24 0.70 -14.28 2.89
CA LEU A 24 1.47 -15.36 2.23
C LEU A 24 2.42 -16.10 3.18
N HIS A 25 3.17 -15.34 3.99
CA HIS A 25 4.19 -15.91 4.89
C HIS A 25 3.67 -16.16 6.32
N SER A 26 2.62 -15.46 6.75
CA SER A 26 2.10 -15.57 8.12
C SER A 26 0.95 -16.56 8.28
N GLY A 27 0.21 -16.85 7.21
CA GLY A 27 -1.02 -17.65 7.27
C GLY A 27 -2.18 -16.96 7.99
N LEU A 28 -2.03 -15.70 8.40
CA LEU A 28 -3.05 -14.95 9.13
C LEU A 28 -4.06 -14.31 8.17
N ALA A 29 -5.33 -14.26 8.58
CA ALA A 29 -6.32 -13.44 7.89
C ALA A 29 -5.88 -11.98 7.88
N SER A 30 -6.07 -11.29 6.77
CA SER A 30 -5.64 -9.91 6.57
C SER A 30 -6.64 -9.15 5.70
N ARG A 31 -6.76 -7.85 5.97
CA ARG A 31 -7.61 -6.92 5.23
C ARG A 31 -6.79 -5.69 4.85
N VAL A 32 -6.98 -5.21 3.64
CA VAL A 32 -6.41 -3.95 3.14
C VAL A 32 -7.54 -3.09 2.61
N THR A 33 -7.56 -1.83 3.01
CA THR A 33 -8.46 -0.82 2.48
C THR A 33 -7.66 0.24 1.73
N LEU A 34 -7.95 0.40 0.44
CA LEU A 34 -7.41 1.47 -0.40
C LEU A 34 -8.40 2.64 -0.38
N ILE A 35 -7.96 3.79 0.10
CA ILE A 35 -8.80 4.98 0.28
C ILE A 35 -8.33 6.07 -0.69
N PRO A 36 -9.24 6.76 -1.42
CA PRO A 36 -8.88 7.91 -2.24
C PRO A 36 -8.18 8.98 -1.41
N SER A 37 -7.16 9.62 -1.97
CA SER A 37 -6.45 10.72 -1.31
C SER A 37 -6.19 11.88 -2.27
N PRO A 38 -6.47 13.14 -1.86
CA PRO A 38 -6.03 14.31 -2.60
C PRO A 38 -4.54 14.64 -2.34
N SER A 39 -3.91 14.02 -1.33
CA SER A 39 -2.50 14.22 -0.96
C SER A 39 -1.56 13.38 -1.83
N GLY A 40 -0.31 13.82 -1.92
CA GLY A 40 0.67 13.24 -2.84
C GLY A 40 1.45 12.11 -2.24
N GLY A 41 1.86 11.17 -3.08
CA GLY A 41 2.53 9.96 -2.64
C GLY A 41 1.56 8.97 -1.98
N LEU A 42 2.14 7.96 -1.34
CA LEU A 42 1.41 6.92 -0.64
C LEU A 42 1.54 7.12 0.86
N THR A 43 0.46 6.91 1.59
CA THR A 43 0.47 6.82 3.05
C THR A 43 -0.10 5.47 3.47
N MET A 44 0.31 4.98 4.64
CA MET A 44 -0.19 3.71 5.18
C MET A 44 -0.26 3.75 6.70
N ALA A 45 -1.21 3.00 7.26
CA ALA A 45 -1.37 2.76 8.68
C ALA A 45 -1.81 1.31 8.90
N LEU A 46 -1.49 0.80 10.09
CA LEU A 46 -2.22 -0.31 10.69
C LEU A 46 -3.53 0.23 11.29
N GLU A 47 -4.53 -0.63 11.46
CA GLU A 47 -5.87 -0.29 11.96
C GLU A 47 -5.86 0.71 13.13
N ASP A 48 -6.79 1.67 13.09
CA ASP A 48 -6.95 2.78 14.06
C ASP A 48 -5.77 3.75 14.24
N ALA A 49 -4.66 3.57 13.51
CA ALA A 49 -3.52 4.49 13.55
C ALA A 49 -3.62 5.61 12.50
N ALA A 50 -2.95 6.73 12.78
CA ALA A 50 -2.77 7.79 11.80
C ALA A 50 -1.85 7.31 10.65
N PRO A 51 -2.22 7.52 9.37
CA PRO A 51 -1.39 7.11 8.24
C PRO A 51 -0.11 7.93 8.15
N VAL A 52 1.01 7.27 7.89
CA VAL A 52 2.31 7.93 7.71
C VAL A 52 2.74 7.91 6.24
N PRO A 53 3.44 8.95 5.76
CA PRO A 53 4.00 8.95 4.41
C PRO A 53 4.98 7.79 4.21
N LEU A 54 4.82 7.07 3.10
CA LEU A 54 5.74 6.01 2.74
C LEU A 54 7.02 6.59 2.13
N GLY A 55 8.15 6.01 2.51
CA GLY A 55 9.45 6.33 1.94
C GLY A 55 10.45 5.19 2.16
N PRO A 56 11.59 5.20 1.44
CA PRO A 56 12.57 4.11 1.49
C PRO A 56 13.09 3.82 2.90
N GLY A 57 13.17 4.83 3.78
CA GLY A 57 13.63 4.67 5.16
C GLY A 57 12.75 3.77 6.04
N LEU A 58 11.50 3.50 5.64
CA LEU A 58 10.61 2.56 6.32
C LEU A 58 10.81 1.12 5.85
N ALA A 59 11.44 0.91 4.68
CA ALA A 59 11.63 -0.41 4.10
C ALA A 59 12.63 -1.24 4.93
N ARG A 60 12.27 -2.49 5.18
CA ARG A 60 13.11 -3.49 5.82
C ARG A 60 13.10 -4.71 4.92
N GLU A 61 14.28 -5.08 4.43
CA GLU A 61 14.44 -6.38 3.79
C GLU A 61 14.20 -7.46 4.84
N GLN A 62 13.31 -8.39 4.51
CA GLN A 62 13.03 -9.57 5.30
C GLN A 62 13.29 -10.78 4.41
N ARG A 63 13.49 -11.94 5.04
CA ARG A 63 13.59 -13.18 4.28
C ARG A 63 12.31 -13.35 3.46
N LEU A 64 12.44 -13.45 2.13
CA LEU A 64 11.35 -13.69 1.18
C LEU A 64 10.35 -12.55 0.96
N CYS A 65 10.53 -11.36 1.54
CA CYS A 65 9.66 -10.21 1.24
C CYS A 65 10.29 -8.86 1.57
N THR A 66 9.65 -7.79 1.08
CA THR A 66 9.86 -6.43 1.58
C THR A 66 8.82 -6.15 2.66
N ALA A 67 9.27 -5.65 3.80
CA ALA A 67 8.40 -5.19 4.87
C ALA A 67 8.53 -3.67 5.07
N LEU A 68 7.48 -3.04 5.60
CA LEU A 68 7.49 -1.65 6.02
C LEU A 68 7.37 -1.56 7.53
N GLN A 69 8.38 -0.99 8.18
CA GLN A 69 8.37 -0.69 9.60
C GLN A 69 7.67 0.66 9.80
N LEU A 70 6.42 0.64 10.24
CA LEU A 70 5.69 1.82 10.67
C LEU A 70 5.95 2.07 12.18
N PRO A 71 5.66 3.28 12.68
CA PRO A 71 5.72 3.55 14.13
C PRO A 71 4.82 2.64 14.96
N THR A 72 3.71 2.18 14.39
CA THR A 72 2.70 1.36 15.07
C THR A 72 2.87 -0.14 14.86
N GLY A 73 3.79 -0.57 13.98
CA GLY A 73 4.04 -2.00 13.75
C GLY A 73 4.69 -2.30 12.41
N LEU A 74 4.87 -3.58 12.13
CA LEU A 74 5.52 -4.08 10.93
C LEU A 74 4.48 -4.65 9.96
N ILE A 75 4.53 -4.22 8.70
CA ILE A 75 3.68 -4.73 7.62
C ILE A 75 4.56 -5.53 6.66
N HIS A 76 4.24 -6.80 6.45
CA HIS A 76 5.02 -7.71 5.62
C HIS A 76 4.46 -7.81 4.19
N THR A 77 5.31 -8.21 3.24
CA THR A 77 4.92 -8.56 1.86
C THR A 77 4.22 -7.42 1.11
N VAL A 78 4.77 -6.21 1.20
CA VAL A 78 4.17 -5.03 0.57
C VAL A 78 4.46 -4.93 -0.93
N GLU A 79 5.46 -5.67 -1.42
CA GLU A 79 6.04 -5.51 -2.75
C GLU A 79 5.03 -5.65 -3.89
N HIS A 80 4.11 -6.62 -3.83
CA HIS A 80 3.13 -6.82 -4.91
C HIS A 80 2.08 -5.71 -4.97
N LEU A 81 1.58 -5.26 -3.81
CA LEU A 81 0.62 -4.17 -3.76
C LEU A 81 1.25 -2.87 -4.24
N LEU A 82 2.44 -2.54 -3.74
CA LEU A 82 3.15 -1.33 -4.16
C LEU A 82 3.51 -1.37 -5.66
N ALA A 83 3.95 -2.52 -6.19
CA ALA A 83 4.20 -2.69 -7.61
C ALA A 83 2.93 -2.52 -8.46
N ALA A 84 1.79 -3.06 -8.01
CA ALA A 84 0.52 -2.90 -8.69
C ALA A 84 0.06 -1.43 -8.72
N LEU A 85 0.19 -0.71 -7.61
CA LEU A 85 -0.12 0.72 -7.55
C LEU A 85 0.76 1.52 -8.51
N VAL A 86 2.07 1.31 -8.49
CA VAL A 86 3.00 1.96 -9.45
C VAL A 86 2.66 1.61 -10.90
N GLY A 87 2.24 0.36 -11.17
CA GLY A 87 1.86 -0.08 -12.51
C GLY A 87 0.60 0.57 -13.07
N VAL A 88 -0.24 1.18 -12.22
CA VAL A 88 -1.50 1.84 -12.62
C VAL A 88 -1.52 3.36 -12.39
N GLY A 89 -0.40 3.96 -11.99
CA GLY A 89 -0.24 5.43 -11.91
C GLY A 89 -0.37 6.05 -10.53
#